data_AF-A0A1S9MBB0-F1
#
_entry.id   AF-A0A1S9MBB0-F1
#
_cell.length_a   1.000
_cell.length_b   1.000
_cell.length_c   1.000
_cell.angle_alpha   90.00
_cell.angle_beta   90.00
_cell.angle_gamma   90.00
#
_symmetry.space_group_name_H-M   'P 1'
#
loop_
_entity.id
_entity.type
_entity.pdbx_description
1 polymer ?
#
loop_
_entity_poly.entity_id
_entity_poly.type
_entity_poly.pdbx_seq_one_letter_code
_entity_poly.pdbx_strand_id
1 'polypeptide(L)' 'MNTHFSPLSGHVDAPENYHTLTWTLEPEDGMTRLTLAQDNNASPGGAAHSKGIRDRHLASVKEMSERS' A
#
# COMPACT_ATOMS: atom_id res chain seq x y z
N MET A 1 -9.17 -3.29 -6.93
CA MET A 1 -7.93 -4.08 -6.79
C MET A 1 -6.90 -3.45 -7.70
N ASN A 2 -5.79 -2.97 -7.15
CA ASN A 2 -4.71 -2.36 -7.95
C ASN A 2 -3.48 -3.25 -7.85
N THR A 3 -2.88 -3.59 -8.99
CA THR A 3 -1.66 -4.40 -9.06
C THR A 3 -0.49 -3.53 -9.51
N HIS A 4 0.65 -3.64 -8.82
CA HIS A 4 1.86 -2.87 -9.09
C HIS A 4 3.08 -3.79 -9.17
N PHE A 5 3.86 -3.65 -10.25
CA PHE A 5 5.16 -4.28 -10.40
C PHE A 5 6.27 -3.24 -10.23
N SER A 6 7.30 -3.57 -9.45
CA SER A 6 8.47 -2.71 -9.28
C SER A 6 9.65 -3.27 -10.07
N PRO A 7 10.06 -2.63 -11.18
CA PRO A 7 11.24 -3.06 -11.94
C PRO A 7 12.55 -2.88 -11.15
N LEU A 8 12.52 -2.12 -10.05
CA LEU A 8 13.65 -1.96 -9.12
C LEU A 8 13.86 -3.18 -8.22
N SER A 9 12.93 -4.14 -8.22
CA SER A 9 13.06 -5.39 -7.45
C SER A 9 14.11 -6.35 -8.02
N GLY A 10 14.53 -6.17 -9.28
CA GLY A 10 15.45 -7.09 -9.96
C GLY A 10 14.82 -8.42 -10.36
N HIS A 11 13.52 -8.61 -10.12
CA HIS A 11 12.77 -9.77 -10.58
C HIS A 11 12.27 -9.60 -12.01
N VAL A 12 12.01 -10.73 -12.68
CA VAL A 12 11.39 -10.73 -14.00
C VAL A 12 9.94 -10.26 -13.91
N ASP A 13 9.47 -9.56 -14.94
CA ASP A 13 8.06 -9.17 -15.05
C ASP A 13 7.21 -10.43 -15.28
N ALA A 14 6.73 -10.99 -14.17
CA ALA A 14 5.91 -12.19 -14.14
C ALA A 14 4.81 -12.03 -13.09
N PRO A 15 3.65 -12.69 -13.26
CA PRO A 15 2.48 -12.49 -12.39
C PRO A 15 2.79 -12.68 -10.89
N GLU A 16 3.74 -13.57 -10.56
CA GLU A 16 4.14 -13.82 -9.17
C GLU A 16 4.93 -12.68 -8.53
N ASN A 17 5.41 -11.69 -9.31
CA ASN A 17 6.20 -10.56 -8.84
C ASN A 17 5.39 -9.25 -8.72
N TYR A 18 4.07 -9.31 -8.93
CA TYR A 18 3.18 -8.18 -8.71
C TYR A 18 2.74 -8.11 -7.25
N HIS A 19 2.59 -6.88 -6.75
CA HIS A 19 1.92 -6.60 -5.50
C HIS A 19 0.47 -6.22 -5.77
N THR A 20 -0.45 -6.79 -5.02
CA THR A 20 -1.84 -6.34 -4.92
C THR A 20 -1.97 -5.36 -3.76
N LEU A 21 -2.57 -4.21 -4.04
CA LEU A 21 -3.02 -3.24 -3.07
C LEU A 21 -4.52 -3.38 -2.83
N THR A 22 -4.89 -3.53 -1.57
CA THR A 22 -6.27 -3.56 -1.10
C THR A 22 -6.50 -2.41 -0.14
N TRP A 23 -7.52 -1.61 -0.45
CA TRP A 23 -7.99 -0.51 0.38
C TRP A 23 -9.32 -0.89 1.02
N THR A 24 -9.44 -0.73 2.33
CA THR A 24 -10.71 -0.89 3.05
C THR A 24 -11.06 0.38 3.80
N LEU A 25 -12.33 0.76 3.74
CA LEU A 25 -12.92 1.90 4.42
C LEU A 25 -14.00 1.37 5.35
N GLU A 26 -13.89 1.66 6.63
CA GLU A 26 -14.84 1.23 7.64
C GLU A 26 -15.27 2.42 8.50
N PRO A 27 -16.55 2.55 8.86
CA PRO A 27 -16.97 3.56 9.82
C PRO A 27 -16.45 3.21 11.22
N GLU A 28 -15.94 4.21 11.95
CA GLU A 28 -15.46 4.05 13.34
C GLU A 28 -15.77 5.33 14.12
N ASP A 29 -16.73 5.30 15.06
CA ASP A 29 -17.08 6.38 16.00
C ASP A 29 -16.95 7.82 15.47
N GLY A 30 -17.68 8.13 14.38
CA GLY A 30 -17.70 9.46 13.77
C GLY A 30 -16.48 9.77 12.88
N MET A 31 -15.60 8.80 12.68
CA MET A 31 -14.45 8.82 11.77
C MET A 31 -14.58 7.69 10.73
N THR A 32 -13.64 7.67 9.79
CA THR A 32 -13.48 6.57 8.83
C THR A 32 -12.11 5.95 9.01
N ARG A 33 -12.07 4.65 9.30
CA ARG A 33 -10.86 3.86 9.31
C ARG A 33 -10.49 3.46 7.89
N LEU A 34 -9.36 3.98 7.41
CA LEU A 34 -8.76 3.56 6.15
C LEU A 34 -7.62 2.59 6.42
N THR A 35 -7.68 1.40 5.81
CA THR A 35 -6.58 0.42 5.86
C THR A 35 -6.02 0.19 4.45
N LEU A 36 -4.70 0.20 4.34
CA LEU A 36 -3.97 -0.20 3.13
C LEU A 36 -3.20 -1.50 3.39
N ALA A 37 -3.64 -2.57 2.76
CA ALA A 37 -2.95 -3.85 2.72
C ALA A 37 -2.20 -4.03 1.40
N GLN A 38 -0.97 -4.53 1.47
CA GLN A 38 -0.15 -4.89 0.32
C GLN A 38 0.37 -6.32 0.52
N ASP A 39 0.19 -7.19 -0.47
CA ASP A 39 0.70 -8.55 -0.47
C ASP A 39 2.11 -8.66 -1.10
N ASN A 40 2.63 -9.89 -1.17
CA ASN A 40 3.89 -10.22 -1.84
C ASN A 40 5.14 -9.47 -1.32
N ASN A 41 5.20 -9.17 -0.02
CA ASN A 41 6.40 -8.60 0.63
C ASN A 41 7.47 -9.67 0.95
N ALA A 42 7.61 -10.69 0.10
CA ALA A 42 8.29 -11.95 0.43
C ALA A 42 9.82 -11.86 0.63
N SER A 43 10.43 -10.68 0.47
CA SER A 43 11.86 -10.46 0.74
C SER A 43 12.06 -9.50 1.92
N PRO A 44 12.93 -9.79 2.90
CA PRO A 44 13.20 -8.94 4.06
C PRO A 44 13.56 -7.49 3.71
N GLY A 45 14.25 -7.26 2.59
CA GLY A 45 14.55 -5.91 2.07
C GLY A 45 13.37 -5.21 1.39
N GLY A 46 12.45 -5.97 0.79
CA GLY A 46 11.26 -5.43 0.12
C GLY A 46 10.18 -4.96 1.10
N ALA A 47 10.02 -5.66 2.24
CA ALA A 47 9.04 -5.30 3.26
C ALA A 47 9.30 -3.92 3.90
N ALA A 48 10.57 -3.58 4.17
CA ALA A 48 10.93 -2.29 4.74
C ALA A 48 10.72 -1.13 3.75
N HIS A 49 11.08 -1.33 2.49
CA HIS A 49 10.86 -0.33 1.44
C HIS A 49 9.36 -0.11 1.16
N SER A 50 8.58 -1.19 1.10
CA SER A 50 7.11 -1.15 0.97
C SER A 50 6.44 -0.40 2.12
N LYS A 51 6.92 -0.60 3.36
CA LYS A 51 6.37 0.10 4.53
C LYS A 51 6.53 1.62 4.43
N GLY A 52 7.70 2.12 4.03
CA GLY A 52 7.92 3.57 3.89
C GLY A 52 6.99 4.24 2.86
N ILE A 53 6.71 3.55 1.75
CA ILE A 53 5.77 4.02 0.72
C ILE A 53 4.33 3.99 1.27
N ARG A 54 3.94 2.92 1.97
CA ARG A 54 2.62 2.79 2.61
C ARG A 54 2.35 3.93 3.60
N ASP A 55 3.30 4.21 4.48
CA ASP A 55 3.17 5.24 5.51
C ASP A 55 3.00 6.63 4.87
N ARG A 56 3.76 6.92 3.80
CA ARG A 56 3.63 8.18 3.05
C ARG A 56 2.26 8.30 2.36
N HIS A 57 1.75 7.24 1.75
CA HIS A 57 0.44 7.26 1.10
C HIS A 57 -0.68 7.51 2.12
N LEU A 58 -0.67 6.83 3.26
CA LEU A 58 -1.68 7.03 4.30
C LEU A 58 -1.65 8.46 4.86
N ALA A 59 -0.46 9.02 5.08
CA ALA A 59 -0.32 10.41 5.53
C ALA A 59 -0.92 11.40 4.52
N SER A 60 -0.65 11.21 3.22
CA SER A 60 -1.20 12.09 2.17
C SER A 60 -2.72 12.01 2.08
N VAL A 61 -3.30 10.81 2.19
CA VAL A 61 -4.76 10.64 2.15
C VAL A 61 -5.41 11.31 3.36
N LYS A 62 -4.81 11.17 4.55
CA LYS A 62 -5.28 11.84 5.76
C LYS A 62 -5.27 13.36 5.59
N GLU A 63 -4.15 13.94 5.16
CA GLU A 63 -4.03 15.38 4.94
C GLU A 63 -5.09 15.91 3.97
N MET A 64 -5.30 15.22 2.85
CA MET A 64 -6.31 15.62 1.86
C MET A 64 -7.73 15.57 2.42
N SER A 65 -8.05 14.57 3.25
CA SER A 65 -9.37 14.40 3.86
C SER A 65 -9.66 15.40 4.98
N GLU A 66 -8.64 15.92 5.66
CA GLU A 66 -8.83 16.88 6.75
C GLU A 66 -8.95 18.33 6.25
N ARG A 67 -8.62 18.58 4.97
CA ARG A 67 -8.71 19.89 4.32
C ARG A 67 -10.06 20.15 3.63
N SER A 68 -10.90 19.12 3.49
CA SER A 68 -12.20 19.17 2.79
C SER A 68 -13.36 19.53 3.72
#